data_AF-A0A0H2YDI5-F1
#
_entry.id   AF-A0A0H2YDI5-F1
#
_cell.length_a   1.000
_cell.length_b   1.000
_cell.length_c   1.000
_cell.angle_alpha   90.00
_cell.angle_beta   90.00
_cell.angle_gamma   90.00
#
_symmetry.space_group_name_H-M   'P 1'
#
loop_
_entity.id
_entity.type
_entity.pdbx_description
1 polymer ?
#
loop_
_entity_poly.entity_id
_entity_poly.type
_entity_poly.pdbx_seq_one_letter_code
_entity_poly.pdbx_strand_id
1 'polypeptide(L)'
;MYPSLPKAFIQDKVMLSLHNKAALDSTIKGDAVRALLLHAYVDIKGNEVERRTTAVGIQKLYEEVLQELLYQDPKCISVMISHTANPPTPLSIASPERVMQMMHQNIRQDIASQKTITDRTQTLHNLLSYKNQFQYKAIYDQPRLKPEENYNFKMVNDVHENLHSIQTDSCCKAGALTGATYFLQDSPGEIHVFGIRITQANEESGKVELFQGLKSDVQTNNKLDSLYLLLRGNSHQSPDDISSSVG
;
A
#
# COMPACT_ATOMS: atom_id res chain seq x y z
N MET A 1 12.53 35.24 22.75
CA MET A 1 11.77 34.01 22.49
C MET A 1 12.46 33.30 21.34
N TYR A 2 13.06 32.14 21.59
CA TYR A 2 13.53 31.29 20.50
C TYR A 2 12.29 30.76 19.76
N PRO A 3 12.24 30.80 18.41
CA PRO A 3 11.19 30.10 17.70
C PRO A 3 11.29 28.62 18.07
N SER A 4 10.23 28.06 18.63
CA SER A 4 10.10 26.63 18.82
C SER A 4 10.30 25.96 17.46
N LEU A 5 11.24 25.01 17.39
CA LEU A 5 11.37 24.13 16.23
C LEU A 5 9.97 23.57 15.88
N PRO A 6 9.56 23.55 14.60
CA PRO A 6 8.31 22.92 14.20
C PRO A 6 8.28 21.50 14.78
N LYS A 7 7.15 21.08 15.37
CA LYS A 7 6.94 19.66 15.65
C LYS A 7 7.20 18.94 14.33
N ALA A 8 8.23 18.11 14.25
CA ALA A 8 8.42 17.25 13.09
C ALA A 8 7.16 16.39 12.98
N PHE A 9 6.40 16.57 11.90
CA PHE A 9 5.15 15.86 11.68
C PHE A 9 5.46 14.35 11.56
N ILE A 10 4.49 13.49 11.87
CA ILE A 10 4.70 12.02 11.79
C ILE A 10 5.20 11.64 10.40
N GLN A 11 4.69 12.31 9.37
CA GLN A 11 5.04 12.10 7.97
C GLN A 11 6.50 12.43 7.68
N ASP A 12 7.05 13.52 8.25
CA ASP A 12 8.46 13.85 8.05
C ASP A 12 9.37 12.74 8.60
N LYS A 13 8.99 12.15 9.75
CA LYS A 13 9.73 11.04 10.36
C LYS A 13 9.59 9.76 9.54
N VAL A 14 8.37 9.43 9.09
CA VAL A 14 8.10 8.28 8.23
C VAL A 14 8.88 8.38 6.94
N MET A 15 8.81 9.53 6.26
CA MET A 15 9.46 9.74 4.98
C MET A 15 10.98 9.81 5.09
N LEU A 16 11.52 10.37 6.17
CA LEU A 16 12.97 10.34 6.43
C LEU A 16 13.46 8.91 6.75
N SER A 17 12.72 8.15 7.56
CA SER A 17 13.03 6.74 7.84
C SER A 17 12.97 5.90 6.55
N LEU A 18 11.93 6.11 5.75
CA LEU A 18 11.77 5.48 4.43
C LEU A 18 12.94 5.80 3.51
N HIS A 19 13.35 7.08 3.44
CA HIS A 19 14.50 7.49 2.62
C HIS A 19 15.78 6.77 3.05
N ASN A 20 16.06 6.75 4.35
CA ASN A 20 17.27 6.12 4.87
C ASN A 20 17.29 4.62 4.59
N LYS A 21 16.17 3.92 4.83
CA LYS A 21 16.03 2.48 4.49
C LYS A 21 16.16 2.25 2.98
N ALA A 22 15.52 3.08 2.17
CA ALA A 22 15.55 2.96 0.71
C ALA A 22 16.95 3.18 0.14
N ALA A 23 17.69 4.17 0.63
CA ALA A 23 19.06 4.45 0.22
C ALA A 23 20.04 3.33 0.61
N LEU A 24 19.82 2.66 1.76
CA LEU A 24 20.60 1.50 2.18
C LEU A 24 20.32 0.25 1.33
N ASP A 25 19.08 0.08 0.88
CA ASP A 25 18.70 -1.07 0.05
C ASP A 25 19.12 -0.90 -1.42
N SER A 26 18.92 0.28 -2.01
CA SER A 26 19.32 0.59 -3.39
C SER A 26 19.34 2.10 -3.65
N THR A 27 20.38 2.59 -4.34
CA THR A 27 20.48 3.99 -4.77
C THR A 27 19.24 4.45 -5.53
N ILE A 28 18.69 3.63 -6.42
CA ILE A 28 17.51 3.98 -7.22
C ILE A 28 16.27 4.19 -6.33
N LYS A 29 16.08 3.34 -5.31
CA LYS A 29 14.98 3.50 -4.35
C LYS A 29 15.19 4.74 -3.49
N GLY A 30 16.42 4.97 -3.02
CA GLY A 30 16.79 6.17 -2.27
C GLY A 30 16.50 7.46 -3.04
N ASP A 31 16.91 7.52 -4.31
CA ASP A 31 16.67 8.66 -5.20
C ASP A 31 15.18 8.90 -5.45
N ALA A 32 14.40 7.83 -5.65
CA ALA A 32 12.95 7.94 -5.82
C ALA A 32 12.26 8.49 -4.56
N VAL A 33 12.64 8.00 -3.37
CA VAL A 33 12.07 8.50 -2.11
C VAL A 33 12.54 9.94 -1.84
N ARG A 34 13.78 10.29 -2.20
CA ARG A 34 14.27 11.67 -2.11
C ARG A 34 13.49 12.61 -3.01
N ALA A 35 13.21 12.22 -4.24
CA ALA A 35 12.36 12.99 -5.15
C ALA A 35 10.94 13.14 -4.58
N LEU A 36 10.39 12.06 -4.01
CA LEU A 36 9.08 12.07 -3.35
C LEU A 36 9.04 13.00 -2.12
N LEU A 37 10.12 13.08 -1.35
CA LEU A 37 10.29 14.03 -0.25
C LEU A 37 10.30 15.48 -0.73
N LEU A 38 10.96 15.77 -1.85
CA LEU A 38 11.13 17.13 -2.37
C LEU A 38 9.93 17.65 -3.16
N HIS A 39 9.19 16.75 -3.81
CA HIS A 39 8.15 17.11 -4.79
C HIS A 39 6.77 16.57 -4.45
N ALA A 40 6.62 15.83 -3.35
CA ALA A 40 5.39 15.11 -2.95
C ALA A 40 4.88 14.09 -4.00
N TYR A 41 5.56 13.96 -5.13
CA TYR A 41 5.21 13.12 -6.25
C TYR A 41 6.47 12.66 -7.00
N VAL A 42 6.48 11.41 -7.46
CA VAL A 42 7.51 10.90 -8.37
C VAL A 42 6.92 9.89 -9.34
N ASP A 43 7.29 10.05 -10.61
CA ASP A 43 7.08 9.05 -11.67
C ASP A 43 8.36 8.24 -11.82
N ILE A 44 8.31 6.95 -11.46
CA ILE A 44 9.49 6.08 -11.47
C ILE A 44 9.92 5.83 -12.92
N LYS A 45 11.19 6.12 -13.21
CA LYS A 45 11.78 5.93 -14.54
C LYS A 45 12.42 4.54 -14.66
N GLY A 46 12.68 4.11 -15.89
CA GLY A 46 13.24 2.79 -16.21
C GLY A 46 12.29 1.95 -17.07
N ASN A 47 12.69 0.72 -17.36
CA ASN A 47 11.82 -0.24 -18.02
C ASN A 47 10.69 -0.71 -17.06
N GLU A 48 9.72 -1.47 -17.56
CA GLU A 48 8.57 -1.94 -16.76
C GLU A 48 9.01 -2.70 -15.50
N VAL A 49 9.95 -3.64 -15.64
CA VAL A 49 10.45 -4.49 -14.56
C VAL A 49 11.13 -3.65 -13.48
N GLU A 50 12.01 -2.73 -13.87
CA GLU A 50 12.71 -1.79 -12.97
C GLU A 50 11.72 -0.92 -12.20
N ARG A 51 10.75 -0.33 -12.90
CA ARG A 51 9.74 0.56 -12.30
C ARG A 51 8.90 -0.17 -11.26
N ARG A 52 8.38 -1.35 -11.61
CA ARG A 52 7.58 -2.20 -10.71
C ARG A 52 8.39 -2.66 -9.50
N THR A 53 9.60 -3.16 -9.73
CA THR A 53 10.49 -3.65 -8.66
C THR A 53 10.83 -2.53 -7.67
N THR A 54 11.09 -1.33 -8.19
CA THR A 54 11.35 -0.15 -7.37
C THR A 54 10.12 0.25 -6.55
N ALA A 55 8.93 0.37 -7.18
CA ALA A 55 7.70 0.73 -6.47
C ALA A 55 7.31 -0.28 -5.38
N VAL A 56 7.32 -1.58 -5.71
CA VAL A 56 6.97 -2.61 -4.72
C VAL A 56 8.02 -2.71 -3.61
N GLY A 57 9.30 -2.47 -3.93
CA GLY A 57 10.36 -2.34 -2.93
C GLY A 57 10.12 -1.16 -1.98
N ILE A 58 9.75 0.01 -2.49
CA ILE A 58 9.42 1.18 -1.66
C ILE A 58 8.14 0.93 -0.85
N GLN A 59 7.13 0.27 -1.44
CA GLN A 59 5.93 -0.15 -0.72
C GLN A 59 6.26 -1.00 0.51
N LYS A 60 7.10 -2.01 0.32
CA LYS A 60 7.56 -2.88 1.40
C LYS A 60 8.25 -2.08 2.50
N LEU A 61 9.20 -1.20 2.14
CA LEU A 61 9.92 -0.38 3.11
C LEU A 61 8.96 0.58 3.86
N TYR A 62 7.95 1.13 3.17
CA TYR A 62 6.92 1.94 3.82
C TYR A 62 6.11 1.11 4.82
N GLU A 63 5.70 -0.10 4.45
CA GLU A 63 4.98 -1.03 5.33
C GLU A 63 5.83 -1.40 6.57
N GLU A 64 7.14 -1.57 6.44
CA GLU A 64 8.07 -1.79 7.57
C GLU A 64 8.16 -0.56 8.49
N VAL A 65 8.32 0.65 7.92
CA VAL A 65 8.34 1.90 8.70
C VAL A 65 7.00 2.12 9.41
N LEU A 66 5.89 1.81 8.75
CA LEU A 66 4.56 1.88 9.35
C LEU A 66 4.46 0.91 10.53
N GLN A 67 4.94 -0.32 10.39
CA GLN A 67 4.93 -1.30 11.48
C GLN A 67 5.72 -0.80 12.70
N GLU A 68 6.91 -0.24 12.48
CA GLU A 68 7.73 0.37 13.54
C GLU A 68 6.98 1.51 14.24
N LEU A 69 6.27 2.34 13.48
CA LEU A 69 5.50 3.46 14.01
C LEU A 69 4.30 3.00 14.85
N LEU A 70 3.51 2.05 14.35
CA LEU A 70 2.35 1.51 15.06
C LEU A 70 2.75 0.82 16.36
N TYR A 71 3.92 0.17 16.38
CA TYR A 71 4.49 -0.41 17.59
C TYR A 71 4.90 0.65 18.63
N GLN A 72 5.46 1.78 18.18
CA GLN A 72 5.96 2.83 19.07
C GLN A 72 4.87 3.76 19.60
N ASP A 73 3.81 4.01 18.81
CA ASP A 73 2.72 4.93 19.17
C ASP A 73 1.34 4.24 19.07
N PRO A 74 0.77 3.80 20.21
CA PRO A 74 -0.56 3.18 20.26
C PRO A 74 -1.70 4.08 19.78
N LYS A 75 -1.50 5.40 19.68
CA LYS A 75 -2.51 6.35 19.19
C LYS A 75 -2.47 6.52 17.68
N CYS A 76 -1.43 6.02 17.03
CA CYS A 76 -1.31 6.07 15.59
C CYS A 76 -2.30 5.09 14.97
N ILE A 77 -3.11 5.59 14.04
CA ILE A 77 -4.11 4.80 13.31
C ILE A 77 -3.79 4.88 11.82
N SER A 78 -3.89 3.75 11.13
CA SER A 78 -3.58 3.63 9.72
C SER A 78 -4.63 2.81 8.99
N VAL A 79 -5.03 3.29 7.81
CA VAL A 79 -5.90 2.57 6.89
C VAL A 79 -5.15 2.35 5.59
N MET A 80 -4.98 1.09 5.19
CA MET A 80 -4.50 0.72 3.88
C MET A 80 -5.69 0.35 2.99
N ILE A 81 -5.69 0.84 1.76
CA ILE A 81 -6.63 0.43 0.72
C ILE A 81 -5.82 -0.09 -0.46
N SER A 82 -5.98 -1.38 -0.77
CA SER A 82 -5.50 -1.92 -2.05
C SER A 82 -6.63 -1.94 -3.05
N HIS A 83 -6.28 -1.64 -4.30
CA HIS A 83 -7.19 -1.69 -5.44
C HIS A 83 -6.45 -2.43 -6.55
N THR A 84 -6.93 -3.61 -6.91
CA THR A 84 -6.24 -4.52 -7.84
C THR A 84 -7.26 -5.28 -8.71
N ALA A 85 -6.83 -5.89 -9.83
CA ALA A 85 -7.74 -6.69 -10.65
C ALA A 85 -8.27 -7.93 -9.91
N ASN A 86 -7.44 -8.53 -9.04
CA ASN A 86 -7.76 -9.72 -8.25
C ASN A 86 -7.39 -9.52 -6.77
N PRO A 87 -7.87 -10.35 -5.83
CA PRO A 87 -7.45 -10.31 -4.44
C PRO A 87 -5.94 -10.14 -4.26
N PRO A 88 -5.44 -9.35 -3.29
CA PRO A 88 -4.01 -9.07 -3.13
C PRO A 88 -3.17 -10.35 -3.00
N THR A 89 -2.15 -10.48 -3.85
CA THR A 89 -1.29 -11.68 -3.89
C THR A 89 -0.70 -12.07 -2.53
N PRO A 90 -0.17 -11.13 -1.72
CA PRO A 90 0.40 -11.48 -0.42
C PRO A 90 -0.60 -12.13 0.55
N LEU A 91 -1.89 -11.84 0.43
CA LEU A 91 -2.93 -12.43 1.30
C LEU A 91 -3.58 -13.68 0.70
N SER A 92 -3.25 -14.02 -0.54
CA SER A 92 -3.83 -15.17 -1.26
C SER A 92 -2.93 -16.40 -1.21
N ILE A 93 -1.82 -16.31 -0.47
CA ILE A 93 -0.84 -17.37 -0.29
C ILE A 93 -0.98 -17.92 1.14
N ALA A 94 -1.02 -19.24 1.27
CA ALA A 94 -1.36 -19.92 2.53
C ALA A 94 -0.43 -19.58 3.71
N SER A 95 0.86 -19.35 3.46
CA SER A 95 1.81 -18.85 4.45
C SER A 95 3.10 -18.37 3.76
N PRO A 96 3.90 -17.48 4.39
CA PRO A 96 5.23 -17.08 3.89
C PRO A 96 6.12 -18.26 3.48
N GLU A 97 6.08 -19.37 4.23
CA GLU A 97 6.86 -20.59 3.97
C GLU A 97 6.33 -21.39 2.76
N ARG A 98 5.04 -21.28 2.46
CA ARG A 98 4.40 -21.94 1.30
C ARG A 98 4.43 -21.09 0.02
N VAL A 99 4.87 -19.83 0.11
CA VAL A 99 5.00 -18.90 -1.04
C VAL A 99 5.75 -19.54 -2.21
N MET A 100 6.89 -20.19 -1.96
CA MET A 100 7.71 -20.80 -3.01
C MET A 100 7.01 -21.96 -3.76
N GLN A 101 6.10 -22.68 -3.10
CA GLN A 101 5.42 -23.85 -3.65
C GLN A 101 4.19 -23.49 -4.51
N MET A 102 3.67 -22.26 -4.38
CA MET A 102 2.45 -21.80 -5.08
C MET A 102 2.72 -20.79 -6.20
N MET A 103 3.92 -20.20 -6.23
CA MET A 103 4.34 -19.27 -7.29
C MET A 103 4.31 -19.92 -8.67
N HIS A 104 3.94 -19.15 -9.70
CA HIS A 104 4.05 -19.57 -11.11
C HIS A 104 5.53 -19.81 -11.47
N GLN A 105 5.84 -20.77 -12.35
CA GLN A 105 7.23 -21.15 -12.67
C GLN A 105 8.08 -19.96 -13.14
N ASN A 106 7.51 -19.06 -13.92
CA ASN A 106 8.19 -17.83 -14.38
C ASN A 106 8.54 -16.86 -13.23
N ILE A 107 7.69 -16.79 -12.19
CA ILE A 107 7.96 -15.99 -10.98
C ILE A 107 8.96 -16.72 -10.09
N ARG A 108 8.95 -18.06 -10.08
CA ARG A 108 9.94 -18.84 -9.32
C ARG A 108 11.36 -18.69 -9.83
N GLN A 109 11.52 -18.42 -11.12
CA GLN A 109 12.84 -18.25 -11.75
C GLN A 109 13.39 -16.83 -11.56
N ASP A 110 12.56 -15.88 -11.11
CA ASP A 110 12.98 -14.52 -10.76
C ASP A 110 13.12 -14.37 -9.23
N ILE A 111 14.36 -14.51 -8.76
CA ILE A 111 14.72 -14.41 -7.33
C ILE A 111 14.27 -13.08 -6.71
N ALA A 112 14.27 -11.98 -7.46
CA ALA A 112 13.89 -10.66 -6.96
C ALA A 112 12.37 -10.58 -6.74
N SER A 113 11.58 -11.09 -7.69
CA SER A 113 10.12 -11.19 -7.57
C SER A 113 9.70 -12.15 -6.44
N GLN A 114 10.42 -13.29 -6.28
CA GLN A 114 10.16 -14.22 -5.18
C GLN A 114 10.34 -13.56 -3.81
N LYS A 115 11.51 -12.97 -3.59
CA LYS A 115 11.85 -12.30 -2.33
C LYS A 115 10.85 -11.22 -1.98
N THR A 116 10.42 -10.46 -2.98
CA THR A 116 9.46 -9.36 -2.80
C THR A 116 8.08 -9.85 -2.36
N ILE A 117 7.57 -10.94 -2.95
CA ILE A 117 6.27 -11.50 -2.56
C ILE A 117 6.33 -12.14 -1.17
N THR A 118 7.38 -12.90 -0.86
CA THR A 118 7.56 -13.52 0.46
C THR A 118 7.67 -12.46 1.55
N ASP A 119 8.54 -11.47 1.36
CA ASP A 119 8.76 -10.40 2.33
C ASP A 119 7.47 -9.60 2.57
N ARG A 120 6.73 -9.23 1.51
CA ARG A 120 5.46 -8.49 1.65
C ARG A 120 4.34 -9.32 2.26
N THR A 121 4.32 -10.63 2.04
CA THR A 121 3.38 -11.54 2.73
C THR A 121 3.58 -11.43 4.23
N GLN A 122 4.84 -11.55 4.70
CA GLN A 122 5.15 -11.41 6.12
C GLN A 122 4.78 -10.02 6.66
N THR A 123 5.21 -8.95 6.00
CA THR A 123 4.95 -7.58 6.49
C THR A 123 3.45 -7.28 6.60
N LEU A 124 2.65 -7.72 5.62
CA LEU A 124 1.22 -7.44 5.62
C LEU A 124 0.47 -8.25 6.70
N HIS A 125 0.86 -9.51 6.93
CA HIS A 125 0.35 -10.29 8.07
C HIS A 125 0.75 -9.67 9.42
N ASN A 126 1.96 -9.13 9.54
CA ASN A 126 2.38 -8.44 10.74
C ASN A 126 1.54 -7.18 10.98
N LEU A 127 1.27 -6.38 9.94
CA LEU A 127 0.41 -5.20 10.05
C LEU A 127 -1.03 -5.57 10.48
N LEU A 128 -1.57 -6.68 9.96
CA LEU A 128 -2.89 -7.18 10.35
C LEU A 128 -2.99 -7.61 11.83
N SER A 129 -1.87 -7.81 12.53
CA SER A 129 -1.86 -8.09 13.97
C SER A 129 -2.21 -6.86 14.84
N TYR A 130 -2.08 -5.64 14.29
CA TYR A 130 -2.39 -4.37 14.98
C TYR A 130 -3.88 -4.03 14.87
N LYS A 131 -4.78 -4.92 15.34
CA LYS A 131 -6.23 -4.85 15.11
C LYS A 131 -6.89 -3.49 15.42
N ASN A 132 -6.40 -2.79 16.45
CA ASN A 132 -6.99 -1.51 16.90
C ASN A 132 -6.37 -0.28 16.22
N GLN A 133 -5.31 -0.46 15.46
CA GLN A 133 -4.54 0.64 14.87
C GLN A 133 -4.41 0.53 13.35
N PHE A 134 -4.53 -0.67 12.77
CA PHE A 134 -4.39 -0.89 11.34
C PHE A 134 -5.64 -1.52 10.76
N GLN A 135 -6.23 -0.87 9.76
CA GLN A 135 -7.36 -1.37 8.99
C GLN A 135 -6.92 -1.60 7.54
N TYR A 136 -7.34 -2.70 6.94
CA TYR A 136 -7.04 -3.02 5.55
C TYR A 136 -8.33 -3.24 4.75
N LYS A 137 -8.56 -2.41 3.74
CA LYS A 137 -9.59 -2.62 2.72
C LYS A 137 -8.98 -3.16 1.42
N ALA A 138 -9.36 -4.36 1.02
CA ALA A 138 -8.93 -4.98 -0.23
C ALA A 138 -10.06 -4.90 -1.28
N ILE A 139 -9.89 -4.02 -2.28
CA ILE A 139 -10.86 -3.81 -3.35
C ILE A 139 -10.37 -4.50 -4.62
N TYR A 140 -11.19 -5.37 -5.21
CA TYR A 140 -10.79 -6.11 -6.40
C TYR A 140 -11.93 -6.35 -7.39
N ASP A 141 -11.61 -6.52 -8.67
CA ASP A 141 -12.62 -6.68 -9.71
C ASP A 141 -13.14 -8.12 -9.82
N GLN A 142 -12.24 -9.10 -9.76
CA GLN A 142 -12.57 -10.50 -10.01
C GLN A 142 -11.81 -11.43 -9.07
N PRO A 143 -12.38 -12.60 -8.72
CA PRO A 143 -11.64 -13.62 -7.99
C PRO A 143 -10.39 -14.05 -8.78
N ARG A 144 -9.44 -14.66 -8.09
CA ARG A 144 -8.26 -15.27 -8.72
C ARG A 144 -8.68 -16.46 -9.57
N LEU A 145 -7.91 -16.77 -10.61
CA LEU A 145 -8.17 -17.92 -11.47
C LEU A 145 -8.02 -19.26 -10.71
N LYS A 146 -7.13 -19.32 -9.72
CA LYS A 146 -6.91 -20.53 -8.93
C LYS A 146 -7.82 -20.58 -7.71
N PRO A 147 -8.65 -21.62 -7.53
CA PRO A 147 -9.55 -21.75 -6.39
C PRO A 147 -8.83 -21.71 -5.03
N GLU A 148 -7.65 -22.33 -4.93
CA GLU A 148 -6.84 -22.33 -3.70
C GLU A 148 -6.44 -20.92 -3.26
N GLU A 149 -6.09 -20.04 -4.20
CA GLU A 149 -5.69 -18.67 -3.87
C GLU A 149 -6.88 -17.86 -3.33
N ASN A 150 -8.10 -18.10 -3.84
CA ASN A 150 -9.32 -17.50 -3.29
C ASN A 150 -9.66 -18.06 -1.90
N TYR A 151 -9.48 -19.38 -1.71
CA TYR A 151 -9.70 -20.02 -0.41
C TYR A 151 -8.77 -19.44 0.66
N ASN A 152 -7.48 -19.30 0.35
CA ASN A 152 -6.51 -18.70 1.26
C ASN A 152 -6.88 -17.26 1.61
N PHE A 153 -7.23 -16.45 0.61
CA PHE A 153 -7.63 -15.06 0.86
C PHE A 153 -8.87 -14.98 1.77
N LYS A 154 -9.86 -15.84 1.53
CA LYS A 154 -11.05 -15.94 2.40
C LYS A 154 -10.66 -16.32 3.83
N MET A 155 -9.81 -17.32 4.01
CA MET A 155 -9.33 -17.72 5.34
C MET A 155 -8.65 -16.58 6.10
N VAL A 156 -7.81 -15.79 5.42
CA VAL A 156 -7.17 -14.62 6.04
C VAL A 156 -8.23 -13.56 6.42
N ASN A 157 -9.18 -13.29 5.53
CA ASN A 157 -10.29 -12.35 5.79
C ASN A 157 -11.18 -12.81 6.95
N ASP A 158 -11.41 -14.12 7.12
CA ASP A 158 -12.21 -14.67 8.22
C ASP A 158 -11.47 -14.61 9.57
N VAL A 159 -10.14 -14.59 9.57
CA VAL A 159 -9.29 -14.53 10.79
C VAL A 159 -9.05 -13.09 11.27
N HIS A 160 -8.90 -12.15 10.34
CA HIS A 160 -8.54 -10.76 10.65
C HIS A 160 -9.75 -9.84 10.53
N GLU A 161 -10.34 -9.48 11.68
CA GLU A 161 -11.52 -8.60 11.76
C GLU A 161 -11.28 -7.19 11.18
N ASN A 162 -10.02 -6.76 11.15
CA ASN A 162 -9.55 -5.51 10.57
C ASN A 162 -9.20 -5.61 9.07
N LEU A 163 -9.51 -6.73 8.41
CA LEU A 163 -9.43 -6.91 6.97
C LEU A 163 -10.84 -6.97 6.37
N HIS A 164 -11.11 -6.05 5.45
CA HIS A 164 -12.37 -5.98 4.74
C HIS A 164 -12.13 -6.14 3.25
N SER A 165 -12.77 -7.15 2.66
CA SER A 165 -12.72 -7.40 1.22
C SER A 165 -13.97 -6.87 0.52
N ILE A 166 -13.77 -6.19 -0.62
CA ILE A 166 -14.84 -5.66 -1.46
C ILE A 166 -14.56 -6.08 -2.89
N GLN A 167 -15.41 -6.94 -3.44
CA GLN A 167 -15.39 -7.22 -4.88
C GLN A 167 -16.24 -6.16 -5.59
N THR A 168 -15.73 -5.58 -6.69
CA THR A 168 -16.49 -4.60 -7.48
C THR A 168 -17.55 -5.29 -8.35
N ASP A 169 -18.63 -4.57 -8.65
CA ASP A 169 -19.74 -5.10 -9.47
C ASP A 169 -19.39 -5.19 -10.97
N SER A 170 -18.26 -4.64 -11.40
CA SER A 170 -17.89 -4.51 -12.81
C SER A 170 -16.40 -4.67 -13.00
N CYS A 171 -16.01 -5.42 -14.04
CA CYS A 171 -14.60 -5.63 -14.36
C CYS A 171 -13.85 -4.33 -14.66
N CYS A 172 -12.54 -4.36 -14.41
CA CYS A 172 -11.56 -3.34 -14.77
C CYS A 172 -11.58 -2.02 -13.99
N LYS A 173 -12.45 -1.82 -12.99
CA LYS A 173 -12.46 -0.59 -12.19
C LYS A 173 -11.29 -0.51 -11.22
N ALA A 174 -11.14 -1.50 -10.35
CA ALA A 174 -10.03 -1.57 -9.40
C ALA A 174 -8.70 -1.88 -10.12
N GLY A 175 -8.76 -2.72 -11.16
CA GLY A 175 -7.63 -3.03 -12.04
C GLY A 175 -7.05 -1.80 -12.75
N ALA A 176 -7.87 -0.84 -13.16
CA ALA A 176 -7.38 0.39 -13.80
C ALA A 176 -6.59 1.30 -12.84
N LEU A 177 -6.84 1.22 -11.53
CA LEU A 177 -6.15 2.04 -10.53
C LEU A 177 -4.98 1.34 -9.85
N THR A 178 -4.70 0.09 -10.22
CA THR A 178 -3.85 -0.88 -9.52
C THR A 178 -2.78 -0.28 -8.61
N GLY A 179 -2.77 -0.69 -7.33
CA GLY A 179 -1.80 -0.20 -6.36
C GLY A 179 -2.34 -0.24 -4.93
N ALA A 180 -1.84 0.68 -4.11
CA ALA A 180 -2.26 0.85 -2.73
C ALA A 180 -2.24 2.32 -2.31
N THR A 181 -3.09 2.66 -1.36
CA THR A 181 -3.14 3.98 -0.71
C THR A 181 -3.20 3.79 0.78
N TYR A 182 -2.35 4.50 1.51
CA TYR A 182 -2.21 4.46 2.95
C TYR A 182 -2.64 5.82 3.50
N PHE A 183 -3.51 5.79 4.51
CA PHE A 183 -3.95 6.94 5.27
C PHE A 183 -3.43 6.75 6.69
N LEU A 184 -2.54 7.62 7.12
CA LEU A 184 -1.91 7.58 8.43
C LEU A 184 -2.40 8.77 9.24
N GLN A 185 -3.16 8.53 10.29
CA GLN A 185 -3.58 9.58 11.21
C GLN A 185 -2.58 9.71 12.36
N ASP A 186 -2.11 10.94 12.58
CA ASP A 186 -1.26 11.25 13.73
C ASP A 186 -2.06 11.63 14.99
N SER A 187 -1.35 11.74 16.11
CA SER A 187 -1.90 12.09 17.42
C SER A 187 -2.65 13.46 17.46
N PRO A 188 -2.24 14.48 16.68
CA PRO A 188 -3.05 15.67 16.42
C PRO A 188 -4.34 15.46 15.61
N GLY A 189 -4.50 14.34 14.92
CA GLY A 189 -5.64 14.00 14.08
C GLY A 189 -5.45 14.35 12.60
N GLU A 190 -4.27 14.81 12.18
CA GLU A 190 -3.97 15.06 10.77
C GLU A 190 -3.78 13.74 10.02
N ILE A 191 -4.36 13.66 8.82
CA ILE A 191 -4.28 12.47 7.98
C ILE A 191 -3.25 12.70 6.89
N HIS A 192 -2.17 11.93 6.97
CA HIS A 192 -1.11 11.88 5.98
C HIS A 192 -1.41 10.74 5.00
N VAL A 193 -1.14 10.98 3.73
CA VAL A 193 -1.42 10.05 2.65
C VAL A 193 -0.12 9.65 2.00
N PHE A 194 0.03 8.35 1.76
CA PHE A 194 1.03 7.80 0.86
C PHE A 194 0.35 6.88 -0.13
N GLY A 195 0.66 7.04 -1.41
CA GLY A 195 0.00 6.29 -2.46
C GLY A 195 0.98 5.78 -3.50
N ILE A 196 0.65 4.60 -4.01
CA ILE A 196 1.37 3.91 -5.06
C ILE A 196 0.35 3.55 -6.13
N ARG A 197 0.65 3.91 -7.38
CA ARG A 197 -0.09 3.47 -8.56
C ARG A 197 0.89 2.73 -9.46
N ILE A 198 0.54 1.49 -9.79
CA ILE A 198 1.29 0.61 -10.66
C ILE A 198 0.30 0.15 -11.71
N THR A 199 0.47 0.58 -12.95
CA THR A 199 -0.30 -0.01 -14.06
C THR A 199 -0.11 -1.53 -14.14
N GLN A 200 -1.12 -2.23 -14.65
CA GLN A 200 -1.12 -3.68 -14.74
C GLN A 200 0.08 -4.21 -15.53
N ALA A 201 0.55 -5.42 -15.20
CA ALA A 201 1.79 -6.01 -15.74
C ALA A 201 1.78 -6.26 -17.26
N ASN A 202 0.61 -6.21 -17.88
CA ASN A 202 0.42 -6.39 -19.30
C ASN A 202 0.40 -5.06 -20.10
N GLU A 203 0.59 -3.91 -19.44
CA GLU A 203 0.66 -2.60 -20.11
C GLU A 203 2.10 -2.06 -20.11
N GLU A 204 2.83 -2.22 -21.22
CA GLU A 204 4.23 -1.79 -21.38
C GLU A 204 4.44 -0.27 -21.19
N SER A 205 3.41 0.53 -21.47
CA SER A 205 3.43 2.00 -21.44
C SER A 205 2.89 2.61 -20.15
N GLY A 206 2.47 1.78 -19.20
CA GLY A 206 1.78 2.27 -18.02
C GLY A 206 2.73 3.00 -17.04
N LYS A 207 2.19 3.98 -16.32
CA LYS A 207 2.95 4.80 -15.36
C LYS A 207 3.03 4.12 -14.01
N VAL A 208 4.20 4.21 -13.38
CA VAL A 208 4.40 3.78 -12.00
C VAL A 208 4.71 5.03 -11.19
N GLU A 209 3.75 5.46 -10.38
CA GLU A 209 3.87 6.68 -9.62
C GLU A 209 3.72 6.47 -8.12
N LEU A 210 4.46 7.27 -7.37
CA LEU A 210 4.32 7.43 -5.93
C LEU A 210 3.88 8.86 -5.65
N PHE A 211 3.01 9.02 -4.66
CA PHE A 211 2.62 10.34 -4.17
C PHE A 211 2.49 10.32 -2.65
N GLN A 212 2.64 11.50 -2.05
CA GLN A 212 2.41 11.70 -0.63
C GLN A 212 1.83 13.09 -0.36
N GLY A 213 1.36 13.32 0.86
CA GLY A 213 0.97 14.64 1.33
C GLY A 213 -0.13 14.58 2.38
N LEU A 214 -0.66 15.73 2.78
CA LEU A 214 -1.80 15.80 3.68
C LEU A 214 -3.09 15.51 2.92
N LYS A 215 -4.03 14.79 3.53
CA LYS A 215 -5.38 14.61 2.96
C LYS A 215 -6.09 15.95 2.72
N SER A 216 -5.76 16.99 3.48
CA SER A 216 -6.31 18.35 3.28
C SER A 216 -5.72 19.08 2.07
N ASP A 217 -4.60 18.61 1.51
CA ASP A 217 -3.95 19.25 0.36
C ASP A 217 -4.71 18.97 -0.95
N VAL A 218 -4.81 20.01 -1.79
CA VAL A 218 -5.55 19.93 -3.06
C VAL A 218 -4.89 18.95 -4.04
N GLN A 219 -3.56 18.93 -4.11
CA GLN A 219 -2.85 18.04 -5.03
C GLN A 219 -2.97 16.59 -4.59
N THR A 220 -2.87 16.33 -3.28
CA THR A 220 -3.13 14.99 -2.73
C THR A 220 -4.57 14.55 -3.00
N ASN A 221 -5.57 15.40 -2.81
CA ASN A 221 -6.97 15.07 -3.12
C ASN A 221 -7.18 14.73 -4.60
N ASN A 222 -6.60 15.51 -5.51
CA ASN A 222 -6.70 15.22 -6.95
C ASN A 222 -6.16 13.82 -7.31
N LYS A 223 -5.13 13.34 -6.59
CA LYS A 223 -4.60 11.97 -6.75
C LYS A 223 -5.53 10.89 -6.17
N LEU A 224 -6.40 11.26 -5.24
CA LEU A 224 -7.36 10.36 -4.59
C LEU A 224 -8.72 10.30 -5.29
N ASP A 225 -9.04 11.25 -6.17
CA ASP A 225 -10.35 11.33 -6.84
C ASP A 225 -10.80 10.01 -7.46
N SER A 226 -9.91 9.34 -8.20
CA SER A 226 -10.26 8.06 -8.83
C SER A 226 -10.53 6.95 -7.81
N LEU A 227 -9.79 6.94 -6.69
CA LEU A 227 -10.04 6.01 -5.58
C LEU A 227 -11.38 6.34 -4.90
N TYR A 228 -11.70 7.62 -4.70
CA TYR A 228 -12.96 8.04 -4.12
C TYR A 228 -14.15 7.72 -5.00
N LEU A 229 -14.02 7.86 -6.32
CA LEU A 229 -15.03 7.40 -7.27
C LEU A 229 -15.23 5.89 -7.20
N LEU A 230 -14.13 5.12 -7.11
CA LEU A 230 -14.19 3.66 -6.93
C LEU A 230 -14.92 3.28 -5.64
N LEU A 231 -14.61 3.94 -4.52
CA LEU A 231 -15.22 3.65 -3.23
C LEU A 231 -16.73 3.96 -3.22
N ARG A 232 -17.13 5.15 -3.68
CA ARG A 232 -18.56 5.54 -3.76
C ARG A 232 -19.38 4.60 -4.66
N GLY A 233 -18.75 4.05 -5.70
CA GLY A 233 -19.42 3.14 -6.62
C GLY A 233 -19.60 1.71 -6.12
N ASN A 234 -18.89 1.31 -5.05
CA ASN A 234 -18.89 -0.07 -4.54
C ASN A 234 -19.26 -0.18 -3.05
N SER A 235 -19.62 0.94 -2.43
CA SER A 235 -20.06 0.95 -1.04
C SER A 235 -21.13 2.02 -0.86
N HIS A 236 -22.16 1.71 -0.08
CA HIS A 236 -23.00 2.72 0.58
C HIS A 236 -22.21 3.51 1.65
N GLN A 237 -20.87 3.38 1.68
CA GLN A 237 -19.96 4.04 2.62
C GLN A 237 -19.21 5.16 1.90
N SER A 238 -19.21 6.35 2.50
CA SER A 238 -18.47 7.49 2.00
C SER A 238 -16.97 7.24 2.16
N PRO A 239 -16.09 7.82 1.33
CA PRO A 239 -14.68 8.00 1.68
C PRO A 239 -14.47 8.62 3.08
N ASP A 240 -15.45 9.37 3.58
CA ASP A 240 -15.46 9.94 4.93
C ASP A 240 -15.73 8.89 6.03
N ASP A 241 -16.17 7.67 5.68
CA ASP A 241 -16.24 6.56 6.63
C ASP A 241 -14.86 5.98 6.95
N ILE A 242 -13.83 6.34 6.18
CA ILE A 242 -12.43 6.07 6.55
C ILE A 242 -12.04 6.92 7.77
N SER A 243 -12.69 8.08 7.98
CA SER A 243 -12.54 8.89 9.20
C SER A 243 -13.51 8.51 10.33
N SER A 244 -14.66 7.87 10.04
CA SER A 244 -15.58 7.41 11.09
C SER A 244 -15.13 6.11 11.77
N SER A 245 -14.30 5.30 11.10
CA SER A 245 -13.57 4.17 11.71
C SER A 245 -12.36 4.59 12.56
N VAL A 246 -12.17 5.89 12.73
CA VAL A 246 -11.03 6.53 13.40
C VAL A 246 -11.54 7.47 14.54
N GLY A 247 -12.85 7.45 14.81
CA GLY A 247 -13.51 8.15 15.91
C GLY A 247 -13.71 7.28 17.13
#